data_AF-A0A7X9IKI8-F1
#
_entry.id   AF-A0A7X9IKI8-F1
#
_cell.length_a   1.000
_cell.length_b   1.000
_cell.length_c   1.000
_cell.angle_alpha   90.00
_cell.angle_beta   90.00
_cell.angle_gamma   90.00
#
_symmetry.space_group_name_H-M   'P 1'
#
loop_
_entity.id
_entity.type
_entity.pdbx_description
1 polymer ?
#
loop_
_entity_poly.entity_id
_entity_poly.type
_entity_poly.pdbx_seq_one_letter_code
_entity_poly.pdbx_strand_id
1 'polypeptide(L)'
;MFSEFFLLLPILFMQPTLSMQWLDSNHQVVVIKVEGVDERWQQCVSSGFQARCRIEVKVCRRRKSWLDHCTDAVVLKRGIESDPVSGLVKATSDTVGDKEDPESVGYESYQEALPSLLAPFQVSLDKLAEKEPEILREKKVYLSAQVVSACRGEVNLMLRRLSQFLSFGLLDLQDRSSGWIDFEIK
;
A
#
# COMPACT_ATOMS: atom_id res chain seq x y z
N MET A 1 -47.16 -3.19 8.55
CA MET A 1 -46.53 -2.99 7.23
C MET A 1 -45.59 -1.79 7.33
N PHE A 2 -44.33 -2.02 7.69
CA PHE A 2 -43.27 -1.02 7.52
C PHE A 2 -42.10 -1.74 6.85
N SER A 3 -41.82 -1.23 5.65
CA SER A 3 -40.99 -1.76 4.59
C SER A 3 -39.50 -1.68 4.95
N GLU A 4 -38.83 -2.83 4.83
CA GLU A 4 -37.57 -3.02 4.09
C GLU A 4 -36.74 -1.76 3.81
N PHE A 5 -35.99 -1.29 4.82
CA PHE A 5 -34.92 -0.32 4.63
C PHE A 5 -33.68 -0.77 5.42
N PHE A 6 -33.13 -1.93 5.06
CA PHE A 6 -31.92 -2.45 5.70
C PHE A 6 -31.12 -3.32 4.72
N LEU A 7 -30.61 -2.77 3.62
CA LEU A 7 -29.74 -3.54 2.71
C LEU A 7 -28.86 -2.64 1.81
N LEU A 8 -28.23 -1.59 2.37
CA LEU A 8 -27.24 -0.77 1.66
C LEU A 8 -26.04 -0.39 2.54
N LEU A 9 -25.53 -1.31 3.37
CA LEU A 9 -24.31 -1.03 4.14
C LEU A 9 -23.30 -2.19 4.29
N PRO A 10 -22.89 -2.91 3.22
CA PRO A 10 -21.65 -3.68 3.29
C PRO A 10 -20.55 -3.19 2.31
N ILE A 11 -20.77 -2.16 1.49
CA ILE A 11 -19.80 -1.76 0.44
C ILE A 11 -18.60 -0.97 1.00
N LEU A 12 -18.69 -0.43 2.22
CA LEU A 12 -17.61 0.37 2.81
C LEU A 12 -16.44 -0.45 3.41
N PHE A 13 -16.54 -1.78 3.46
CA PHE A 13 -15.52 -2.64 4.10
C PHE A 13 -14.45 -3.19 3.14
N MET A 14 -14.38 -2.73 1.88
CA MET A 14 -13.49 -3.30 0.86
C MET A 14 -12.24 -2.47 0.54
N GLN A 15 -11.97 -1.41 1.30
CA GLN A 15 -10.77 -0.58 1.14
C GLN A 15 -9.60 -1.17 1.94
N PRO A 16 -8.37 -1.14 1.39
CA PRO A 16 -7.19 -1.55 2.14
C PRO A 16 -7.04 -0.67 3.38
N THR A 17 -6.78 -1.27 4.53
CA THR A 17 -6.48 -0.54 5.77
C THR A 17 -4.99 -0.62 6.09
N LEU A 18 -4.49 0.37 6.84
CA LEU A 18 -3.11 0.39 7.32
C LEU A 18 -3.13 0.28 8.84
N SER A 19 -2.28 -0.59 9.38
CA SER A 19 -1.93 -0.58 10.79
C SER A 19 -0.46 -0.22 10.96
N MET A 20 -0.18 0.57 12.00
CA MET A 20 1.12 1.13 12.29
C MET A 20 1.54 0.72 13.69
N GLN A 21 2.74 0.15 13.81
CA GLN A 21 3.31 -0.32 15.07
C GLN A 21 4.75 0.17 15.17
N TRP A 22 5.15 0.67 16.34
CA TRP A 22 6.54 1.02 16.58
C TRP A 22 7.34 -0.24 16.87
N LEU A 23 8.51 -0.38 16.25
CA LEU A 23 9.38 -1.54 16.47
C LEU A 23 10.14 -1.42 17.79
N ASP A 24 10.46 -0.19 18.19
CA ASP A 24 11.36 0.12 19.29
C ASP A 24 10.72 1.03 20.35
N SER A 25 11.25 0.97 21.57
CA SER A 25 10.81 1.82 22.69
C SER A 25 11.12 3.31 22.48
N ASN A 26 12.07 3.62 21.60
CA ASN A 26 12.47 4.98 21.27
C ASN A 26 11.66 5.55 20.09
N HIS A 27 10.70 4.78 19.56
CA HIS A 27 9.83 5.14 18.45
C HIS A 27 10.60 5.67 17.22
N GLN A 28 11.76 5.10 16.91
CA GLN A 28 12.58 5.51 15.76
C GLN A 28 12.20 4.76 14.49
N VAL A 29 11.71 3.53 14.60
CA VAL A 29 11.36 2.68 13.46
C VAL A 29 9.89 2.34 13.49
N VAL A 30 9.20 2.68 12.41
CA VAL A 30 7.79 2.39 12.24
C VAL A 30 7.60 1.19 11.31
N VAL A 31 6.77 0.25 11.77
CA VAL A 31 6.32 -0.91 11.02
C VAL A 31 4.92 -0.64 10.50
N ILE A 32 4.78 -0.68 9.18
CA ILE A 32 3.51 -0.44 8.49
C ILE A 32 3.03 -1.76 7.89
N LYS A 33 1.85 -2.22 8.31
CA LYS A 33 1.20 -3.42 7.80
C LYS A 33 -0.03 -3.02 7.00
N VAL A 34 -0.21 -3.67 5.85
CA VAL A 34 -1.41 -3.54 5.04
C VAL A 34 -2.37 -4.65 5.45
N GLU A 35 -3.60 -4.31 5.78
CA GLU A 35 -4.62 -5.24 6.25
C GLU A 35 -5.81 -5.29 5.27
N GLY A 36 -6.54 -6.40 5.28
CA GLY A 36 -7.76 -6.57 4.49
C GLY A 36 -7.54 -6.74 2.98
N VAL A 37 -6.32 -7.08 2.54
CA VAL A 37 -5.96 -7.25 1.11
C VAL A 37 -5.60 -8.69 0.73
N ASP A 38 -5.46 -9.59 1.69
CA ASP A 38 -4.90 -10.94 1.51
C ASP A 38 -5.67 -11.75 0.46
N GLU A 39 -6.98 -11.92 0.64
CA GLU A 39 -7.82 -12.70 -0.29
C GLU A 39 -7.80 -12.12 -1.70
N ARG A 40 -7.78 -10.78 -1.81
CA ARG A 40 -7.77 -10.11 -3.11
C ARG A 40 -6.42 -10.27 -3.81
N TRP A 41 -5.31 -10.16 -3.07
CA TRP A 41 -3.99 -10.39 -3.64
C TRP A 41 -3.81 -11.87 -4.00
N GLN A 42 -4.29 -12.80 -3.18
CA GLN A 42 -4.34 -14.22 -3.53
C GLN A 42 -5.13 -14.45 -4.83
N GLN A 43 -6.30 -13.82 -4.99
CA GLN A 43 -7.11 -13.95 -6.20
C GLN A 43 -6.40 -13.33 -7.42
N CYS A 44 -5.80 -12.15 -7.27
CA CYS A 44 -5.04 -11.47 -8.32
C CYS A 44 -3.90 -12.36 -8.83
N VAL A 45 -3.11 -12.84 -7.88
CA VAL A 45 -1.87 -13.58 -8.10
C VAL A 45 -2.16 -15.01 -8.62
N SER A 46 -3.21 -15.67 -8.10
CA SER A 46 -3.67 -16.97 -8.63
C SER A 46 -4.26 -16.89 -10.04
N SER A 47 -4.72 -15.70 -10.46
CA SER A 47 -5.14 -15.43 -11.85
C SER A 47 -3.96 -15.14 -12.79
N GLY A 48 -2.71 -15.25 -12.31
CA GLY A 48 -1.50 -14.97 -13.06
C GLY A 48 -1.23 -13.48 -13.28
N PHE A 49 -1.91 -12.60 -12.54
CA PHE A 49 -1.73 -11.16 -12.66
C PHE A 49 -0.62 -10.64 -11.74
N GLN A 50 -0.03 -9.52 -12.15
CA GLN A 50 0.96 -8.80 -11.36
C GLN A 50 0.26 -8.08 -10.21
N ALA A 51 0.80 -8.21 -9.00
CA ALA A 51 0.33 -7.48 -7.83
C ALA A 51 1.36 -6.44 -7.43
N ARG A 52 0.91 -5.21 -7.16
CA ARG A 52 1.77 -4.10 -6.74
C ARG A 52 1.17 -3.42 -5.52
N CYS A 53 2.02 -3.12 -4.55
CA CYS A 53 1.72 -2.37 -3.35
C CYS A 53 2.67 -1.17 -3.27
N ARG A 54 2.12 0.03 -3.15
CA ARG A 54 2.86 1.27 -2.94
C ARG A 54 2.36 1.90 -1.65
N ILE A 55 3.26 2.14 -0.71
CA ILE A 55 2.97 2.90 0.50
C ILE A 55 3.66 4.25 0.39
N GLU A 56 2.93 5.31 0.67
CA GLU A 56 3.49 6.65 0.80
C GLU A 56 3.37 7.07 2.25
N VAL A 57 4.46 7.55 2.83
CA VAL A 57 4.53 7.95 4.23
C VAL A 57 5.20 9.30 4.33
N LYS A 58 4.61 10.22 5.09
CA LYS A 58 5.18 11.55 5.33
C LYS A 58 5.00 11.93 6.80
N VAL A 59 5.91 12.76 7.29
CA VAL A 59 5.81 13.35 8.63
C VAL A 59 5.11 14.67 8.49
N CYS A 60 4.10 14.89 9.32
CA CYS A 60 3.32 16.11 9.32
C CYS A 60 3.28 16.72 10.72
N ARG A 61 3.04 18.03 10.77
CA ARG A 61 2.85 18.78 11.99
C ARG A 61 1.57 19.60 11.91
N ARG A 62 0.75 19.48 12.95
CA ARG A 62 -0.51 20.23 13.05
C ARG A 62 -0.27 21.72 13.28
N ARG A 63 -0.84 22.58 12.42
CA ARG A 63 -0.85 24.03 12.59
C ARG A 63 -2.20 24.51 13.13
N LYS A 64 -2.21 25.56 13.97
CA LYS A 64 -3.46 26.05 14.61
C LYS A 64 -4.40 26.80 13.65
N SER A 65 -3.88 27.39 12.59
CA SER A 65 -4.63 28.36 11.77
C SER A 65 -4.34 28.23 10.27
N TRP A 66 -3.73 27.12 9.83
CA TRP A 66 -3.41 26.89 8.42
C TRP A 66 -3.34 25.38 8.10
N LEU A 67 -3.19 25.03 6.82
CA LEU A 67 -2.93 23.65 6.40
C LEU A 67 -1.71 23.09 7.15
N ASP A 68 -1.78 21.80 7.46
CA ASP A 68 -0.70 21.11 8.15
C ASP A 68 0.59 21.13 7.31
N HIS A 69 1.72 21.22 8.00
CA HIS A 69 3.03 21.22 7.35
C HIS A 69 3.54 19.79 7.28
N CYS A 70 3.80 19.29 6.08
CA CYS A 70 4.28 17.93 5.87
C CYS A 70 5.60 17.93 5.10
N THR A 71 6.46 16.98 5.43
CA THR A 71 7.64 16.65 4.63
C THR A 71 7.23 15.99 3.30
N ASP A 72 8.20 15.85 2.40
CA ASP A 72 8.05 15.03 1.21
C ASP A 72 7.74 13.57 1.60
N ALA A 73 6.87 12.92 0.83
CA ALA A 73 6.52 11.53 1.09
C ALA A 73 7.65 10.59 0.67
N VAL A 74 8.05 9.69 1.57
CA VAL A 74 8.85 8.52 1.24
C VAL A 74 7.93 7.48 0.64
N VAL A 75 8.32 6.93 -0.52
CA VAL A 75 7.51 5.95 -1.25
C VAL A 75 8.17 4.59 -1.17
N LEU A 76 7.48 3.64 -0.54
CA LEU A 76 7.88 2.25 -0.42
C LEU A 76 7.08 1.43 -1.44
N LYS A 77 7.73 0.59 -2.21
CA LYS A 77 7.08 -0.24 -3.23
C LYS A 77 7.42 -1.70 -3.02
N ARG A 78 6.43 -2.55 -3.19
CA ARG A 78 6.62 -3.97 -3.43
C ARG A 78 5.78 -4.44 -4.60
N GLY A 79 6.30 -5.39 -5.34
CA GLY A 79 5.61 -5.94 -6.49
C GLY A 79 5.94 -7.39 -6.69
N ILE A 80 5.00 -8.14 -7.25
CA ILE A 80 5.20 -9.50 -7.72
C ILE A 80 4.82 -9.52 -9.20
N GLU A 81 5.74 -9.99 -10.03
CA GLU A 81 5.53 -10.16 -11.46
C GLU A 81 6.19 -11.44 -11.99
N SER A 82 5.61 -12.07 -13.00
CA SER A 82 6.25 -13.17 -13.71
C SER A 82 7.34 -12.63 -14.63
N ASP A 83 8.53 -13.23 -14.54
CA ASP A 83 9.64 -12.99 -15.46
C ASP A 83 9.59 -14.02 -16.59
N PRO A 84 9.29 -13.60 -17.84
CA PRO A 84 9.15 -14.53 -18.96
C PRO A 84 10.49 -15.15 -19.40
N VAL A 85 11.62 -14.56 -19.00
CA VAL A 85 12.95 -15.06 -19.40
C VAL A 85 13.38 -16.22 -18.51
N SER A 86 13.25 -16.05 -17.19
CA SER A 86 13.63 -17.07 -16.21
C SER A 86 12.50 -18.08 -15.96
N GLY A 87 11.25 -17.74 -16.28
CA GLY A 87 10.07 -18.51 -15.92
C GLY A 87 9.70 -18.41 -14.44
N LEU A 88 10.47 -17.64 -13.66
CA LEU A 88 10.26 -17.44 -12.23
C LEU A 88 9.28 -16.29 -11.95
N VAL A 89 8.76 -16.27 -10.73
CA VAL A 89 8.02 -15.15 -10.19
C VAL A 89 8.97 -14.26 -9.40
N LYS A 90 9.13 -13.01 -9.82
CA LYS A 90 10.01 -12.04 -9.19
C LYS A 90 9.24 -11.19 -8.19
N ALA A 91 9.63 -11.25 -6.91
CA ALA A 91 9.22 -10.26 -5.92
C ALA A 91 10.25 -9.13 -5.88
N THR A 92 9.79 -7.90 -5.96
CA THR A 92 10.61 -6.68 -5.93
C THR A 92 10.25 -5.84 -4.71
N SER A 93 11.26 -5.24 -4.08
CA SER A 93 11.10 -4.27 -3.00
C SER A 93 12.00 -3.07 -3.28
N ASP A 94 11.45 -1.86 -3.16
CA ASP A 94 12.13 -0.62 -3.53
C ASP A 94 11.70 0.50 -2.59
N THR A 95 12.62 1.39 -2.24
CA THR A 95 12.31 2.64 -1.55
C THR A 95 12.75 3.81 -2.41
N VAL A 96 11.78 4.57 -2.92
CA VAL A 96 12.08 5.63 -3.87
C VAL A 96 12.89 6.73 -3.22
N GLY A 97 14.06 7.00 -3.80
CA GLY A 97 14.89 8.16 -3.46
C GLY A 97 16.03 7.88 -2.49
N ASP A 98 16.23 6.64 -2.04
CA ASP A 98 17.34 6.31 -1.14
C ASP A 98 18.67 5.95 -1.84
N LYS A 99 18.66 5.95 -3.18
CA LYS A 99 19.81 5.64 -4.05
C LYS A 99 20.28 4.18 -3.96
N GLU A 100 19.52 3.32 -3.30
CA GLU A 100 19.74 1.88 -3.32
C GLU A 100 19.05 1.26 -4.54
N ASP A 101 19.62 0.18 -5.06
CA ASP A 101 18.99 -0.56 -6.15
C ASP A 101 17.83 -1.40 -5.60
N PRO A 102 16.73 -1.57 -6.36
CA PRO A 102 15.61 -2.41 -5.95
C PRO A 102 16.05 -3.84 -5.62
N GLU A 103 15.68 -4.32 -4.45
CA GLU A 103 15.88 -5.71 -4.07
C GLU A 103 14.93 -6.61 -4.85
N SER A 104 15.45 -7.74 -5.32
CA SER A 104 14.70 -8.69 -6.14
C SER A 104 14.98 -10.12 -5.73
N VAL A 105 13.92 -10.89 -5.48
CA VAL A 105 14.00 -12.32 -5.13
C VAL A 105 13.11 -13.11 -6.09
N GLY A 106 13.66 -14.17 -6.68
CA GLY A 106 12.92 -15.09 -7.54
C GLY A 106 12.29 -16.24 -6.75
N TYR A 107 11.10 -16.64 -7.16
CA TYR A 107 10.31 -17.72 -6.59
C TYR A 107 9.79 -18.63 -7.70
N GLU A 108 9.55 -19.91 -7.38
CA GLU A 108 9.00 -20.87 -8.35
C GLU A 108 7.51 -20.63 -8.59
N SER A 109 6.83 -20.03 -7.61
CA SER A 109 5.41 -19.76 -7.70
C SER A 109 4.99 -18.43 -7.10
N TYR A 110 3.84 -18.00 -7.56
CA TYR A 110 3.11 -16.84 -7.09
C TYR A 110 2.69 -16.96 -5.60
N GLN A 111 2.35 -18.17 -5.16
CA GLN A 111 2.02 -18.48 -3.77
C GLN A 111 3.23 -18.33 -2.84
N GLU A 112 4.42 -18.71 -3.31
CA GLU A 112 5.68 -18.54 -2.57
C GLU A 112 6.14 -17.08 -2.51
N ALA A 113 5.87 -16.29 -3.55
CA ALA A 113 6.21 -14.87 -3.59
C ALA A 113 5.25 -13.99 -2.74
N LEU A 114 4.00 -14.42 -2.56
CA LEU A 114 2.96 -13.62 -1.91
C LEU A 114 3.31 -13.13 -0.49
N PRO A 115 3.92 -13.93 0.40
CA PRO A 115 4.39 -13.46 1.70
C PRO A 115 5.33 -12.27 1.62
N SER A 116 6.14 -12.15 0.57
CA SER A 116 7.07 -11.01 0.39
C SER A 116 6.33 -9.71 0.08
N LEU A 117 5.21 -9.77 -0.65
CA LEU A 117 4.34 -8.61 -0.88
C LEU A 117 3.60 -8.20 0.39
N LEU A 118 3.15 -9.17 1.19
CA LEU A 118 2.41 -8.98 2.44
C LEU A 118 3.28 -8.66 3.66
N ALA A 119 4.60 -8.81 3.53
CA ALA A 119 5.51 -8.53 4.63
C ALA A 119 5.29 -7.11 5.18
N PRO A 120 5.55 -6.84 6.46
CA PRO A 120 5.51 -5.48 6.97
C PRO A 120 6.54 -4.60 6.28
N PHE A 121 6.21 -3.34 6.06
CA PHE A 121 7.15 -2.31 5.64
C PHE A 121 7.80 -1.70 6.88
N GLN A 122 9.08 -1.36 6.79
CA GLN A 122 9.80 -0.70 7.87
C GLN A 122 10.42 0.58 7.32
N VAL A 123 10.27 1.68 8.06
CA VAL A 123 10.91 2.95 7.72
C VAL A 123 11.31 3.67 9.01
N SER A 124 12.48 4.28 9.01
CA SER A 124 12.94 5.08 10.15
C SER A 124 12.40 6.50 10.08
N LEU A 125 12.15 7.13 11.24
CA LEU A 125 11.79 8.53 11.33
C LEU A 125 12.87 9.44 10.73
N ASP A 126 14.15 9.09 10.92
CA ASP A 126 15.27 9.83 10.33
C ASP A 126 15.18 9.88 8.80
N LYS A 127 14.80 8.77 8.15
CA LYS A 127 14.58 8.72 6.70
C LYS A 127 13.37 9.56 6.29
N LEU A 128 12.28 9.52 7.06
CA LEU A 128 11.08 10.30 6.79
C LEU A 128 11.27 11.82 6.97
N ALA A 129 12.22 12.21 7.81
CA ALA A 129 12.55 13.59 8.13
C ALA A 129 13.92 14.03 7.60
N GLU A 130 14.54 13.27 6.67
CA GLU A 130 15.92 13.51 6.22
C GLU A 130 16.15 14.96 5.74
N LYS A 131 15.18 15.53 5.02
CA LYS A 131 15.23 16.90 4.51
C LYS A 131 14.90 17.97 5.56
N GLU A 132 14.15 17.62 6.58
CA GLU A 132 13.63 18.54 7.61
C GLU A 132 13.66 17.87 9.01
N PRO A 133 14.84 17.53 9.56
CA PRO A 133 14.95 16.78 10.82
C PRO A 133 14.37 17.55 12.01
N GLU A 134 14.29 18.88 11.88
CA GLU A 134 13.74 19.78 12.89
C GLU A 134 12.27 19.48 13.19
N ILE A 135 11.51 18.96 12.21
CA ILE A 135 10.07 18.71 12.35
C ILE A 135 9.77 17.72 13.47
N LEU A 136 10.67 16.75 13.71
CA LEU A 136 10.52 15.73 14.75
C LEU A 136 10.65 16.29 16.16
N ARG A 137 11.24 17.48 16.33
CA ARG A 137 11.39 18.16 17.63
C ARG A 137 10.19 19.05 17.96
N GLU A 138 9.27 19.24 17.02
CA GLU A 138 8.10 20.10 17.20
C GLU A 138 6.98 19.40 17.99
N LYS A 139 5.96 20.17 18.40
CA LYS A 139 4.76 19.62 19.06
C LYS A 139 3.71 19.24 18.03
N LYS A 140 2.89 18.22 18.35
CA LYS A 140 1.76 17.75 17.52
C LYS A 140 2.21 17.21 16.16
N VAL A 141 3.27 16.41 16.18
CA VAL A 141 3.79 15.70 15.01
C VAL A 141 3.02 14.39 14.87
N TYR A 142 2.71 14.02 13.64
CA TYR A 142 2.02 12.79 13.29
C TYR A 142 2.56 12.23 11.97
N LEU A 143 2.42 10.93 11.76
CA LEU A 143 2.69 10.29 10.50
C LEU A 143 1.40 10.23 9.68
N SER A 144 1.48 10.57 8.41
CA SER A 144 0.37 10.38 7.47
C SER A 144 0.81 9.36 6.43
N ALA A 145 0.03 8.30 6.27
CA ALA A 145 0.35 7.23 5.33
C ALA A 145 -0.85 6.87 4.44
N GLN A 146 -0.56 6.49 3.21
CA GLN A 146 -1.55 5.91 2.31
C GLN A 146 -0.99 4.67 1.62
N VAL A 147 -1.84 3.68 1.36
CA VAL A 147 -1.50 2.53 0.54
C VAL A 147 -2.27 2.58 -0.76
N VAL A 148 -1.56 2.33 -1.85
CA VAL A 148 -2.10 2.15 -3.19
C VAL A 148 -1.78 0.73 -3.62
N SER A 149 -2.84 -0.07 -3.81
CA SER A 149 -2.74 -1.45 -4.28
C SER A 149 -3.22 -1.55 -5.72
N ALA A 150 -2.52 -2.32 -6.54
CA ALA A 150 -2.88 -2.53 -7.93
C ALA A 150 -2.75 -4.01 -8.30
N CYS A 151 -3.73 -4.51 -9.05
CA CYS A 151 -3.68 -5.82 -9.68
C CYS A 151 -3.72 -5.61 -11.20
N ARG A 152 -2.65 -5.98 -11.92
CA ARG A 152 -2.50 -5.74 -13.36
C ARG A 152 -2.21 -7.04 -14.10
N GLY A 153 -3.13 -7.43 -14.98
CA GLY A 153 -2.93 -8.49 -15.95
C GLY A 153 -2.79 -7.95 -17.37
N GLU A 154 -2.21 -8.74 -18.27
CA GLU A 154 -2.36 -8.53 -19.71
C GLU A 154 -3.80 -8.85 -20.13
N VAL A 155 -4.73 -7.94 -19.85
CA VAL A 155 -6.10 -8.05 -20.35
C VAL A 155 -6.20 -7.14 -21.57
N ASN A 156 -6.46 -7.76 -22.73
CA ASN A 156 -6.71 -7.05 -23.99
C ASN A 156 -7.73 -5.92 -23.73
N LEU A 157 -7.46 -4.68 -24.18
CA LEU A 157 -8.27 -3.49 -23.84
C LEU A 157 -9.78 -3.68 -24.11
N MET A 158 -10.12 -4.47 -25.14
CA MET A 158 -11.49 -4.90 -25.46
C MET A 158 -12.09 -5.78 -24.35
N LEU A 159 -11.37 -6.81 -23.89
CA LEU A 159 -11.79 -7.69 -22.81
C LEU A 159 -11.88 -6.95 -21.48
N ARG A 160 -11.02 -5.97 -21.21
CA ARG A 160 -11.11 -5.13 -20.00
C ARG A 160 -12.38 -4.29 -19.97
N ARG A 161 -12.79 -3.73 -21.12
CA ARG A 161 -14.06 -2.99 -21.23
C ARG A 161 -15.27 -3.93 -21.13
N LEU A 162 -15.20 -5.10 -21.75
CA LEU A 162 -16.26 -6.10 -21.70
C LEU A 162 -16.41 -6.69 -20.30
N SER A 163 -15.31 -6.99 -19.60
CA SER A 163 -15.33 -7.50 -18.23
C SER A 163 -15.87 -6.46 -17.26
N GLN A 164 -15.46 -5.18 -17.38
CA GLN A 164 -16.03 -4.10 -16.59
C GLN A 164 -17.54 -3.95 -16.78
N PHE A 165 -18.01 -4.10 -18.02
CA PHE A 165 -19.43 -4.05 -18.34
C PHE A 165 -20.20 -5.28 -17.81
N LEU A 166 -19.68 -6.49 -18.02
CA LEU A 166 -20.30 -7.76 -17.61
C LEU A 166 -20.24 -8.01 -16.10
N SER A 167 -19.19 -7.54 -15.43
CA SER A 167 -19.04 -7.66 -13.98
C SER A 167 -19.70 -6.50 -13.22
N PHE A 168 -20.40 -5.57 -13.90
CA PHE A 168 -20.91 -4.33 -13.30
C PHE A 168 -19.84 -3.56 -12.47
N GLY A 169 -18.57 -3.63 -12.87
CA GLY A 169 -17.44 -3.04 -12.12
C GLY A 169 -16.87 -3.86 -10.94
N LEU A 170 -17.31 -5.10 -10.69
CA LEU A 170 -16.77 -5.96 -9.62
C LEU A 170 -15.31 -6.41 -9.86
N LEU A 171 -14.88 -6.61 -11.11
CA LEU A 171 -13.48 -6.86 -11.47
C LEU A 171 -12.77 -5.55 -11.76
N ASP A 172 -12.45 -4.82 -10.69
CA ASP A 172 -11.79 -3.54 -10.79
C ASP A 172 -10.26 -3.69 -10.73
N LEU A 173 -9.64 -3.67 -11.92
CA LEU A 173 -8.17 -3.64 -12.09
C LEU A 173 -7.59 -2.22 -11.88
N GLN A 174 -8.36 -1.28 -11.33
CA GLN A 174 -7.88 0.06 -11.00
C GLN A 174 -7.04 0.08 -9.72
N ASP A 175 -6.10 1.02 -9.68
CA ASP A 175 -5.30 1.30 -8.49
C ASP A 175 -6.23 1.74 -7.35
N ARG A 176 -6.27 0.99 -6.24
CA ARG A 176 -7.10 1.29 -5.07
C ARG A 176 -6.27 1.95 -3.98
N SER A 177 -6.66 3.16 -3.60
CA SER A 177 -6.07 3.90 -2.49
C SER A 177 -6.89 3.71 -1.20
N SER A 178 -6.20 3.61 -0.06
CA SER A 178 -6.81 3.73 1.27
C SER A 178 -7.23 5.16 1.60
N GLY A 179 -6.78 6.15 0.83
CA GLY A 179 -6.70 7.52 1.29
C GLY A 179 -5.58 7.72 2.32
N TRP A 180 -5.37 8.96 2.73
CA TRP A 180 -4.41 9.31 3.79
C TRP A 180 -5.00 8.98 5.16
N ILE A 181 -4.24 8.23 5.95
CA ILE A 181 -4.55 7.82 7.31
C ILE A 181 -3.49 8.40 8.22
N ASP A 182 -3.92 9.08 9.28
CA ASP A 182 -3.04 9.77 10.22
C ASP A 182 -2.81 8.95 11.49
N PHE A 183 -1.56 8.89 11.93
CA PHE A 183 -1.08 8.14 13.09
C PHE A 183 -0.29 9.07 14.01
N GLU A 184 -0.72 9.21 15.27
CA GLU A 184 -0.04 10.09 16.24
C GLU A 184 1.31 9.50 16.67
N ILE A 185 2.36 10.33 16.64
CA ILE A 185 3.66 10.02 17.26
C ILE A 185 3.53 10.43 18.74
N LYS A 186 3.56 9.47 19.65
CA LYS A 186 3.42 9.71 21.10
C LYS A 186 4.64 10.38 21.70
#